data_AF-Q17WG6-F1
#
_entry.id   AF-Q17WG6-F1
#
_cell.length_a   1.000
_cell.length_b   1.000
_cell.length_c   1.000
_cell.angle_alpha   90.00
_cell.angle_beta   90.00
_cell.angle_gamma   90.00
#
_symmetry.space_group_name_H-M   'P 1'
#
loop_
_entity.id
_entity.type
_entity.pdbx_description
1 polymer ?
#
loop_
_entity_poly.entity_id
_entity_poly.type
_entity_poly.pdbx_seq_one_letter_code
_entity_poly.pdbx_strand_id
1 'polypeptide(L)'
;MSAGKCSPFSGDIGDKSRITTVRLETGYSPLYARGVKFKSGKKPVIDGMCHAPWNYFDARNTTGVETTKKILFGALGNLAGKIGLNNLTLGHHASMDYGKDLDLTLQGHFINNQGVMDLFVQNWRAATLNASHQASMLFNNMTDNTTGFYKPLIKINNAQNLTKSTEHVFGGSAKH
;
A
#
# COMPACT_ATOMS: atom_id res chain seq x y z
N MET A 1 -15.24 -24.44 18.09
CA MET A 1 -14.66 -24.48 16.73
C MET A 1 -13.38 -23.66 16.74
N SER A 2 -12.27 -24.22 16.25
CA SER A 2 -10.89 -23.73 16.47
C SER A 2 -10.58 -22.49 15.61
N ALA A 3 -10.04 -21.44 16.23
CA ALA A 3 -9.52 -20.25 15.55
C ALA A 3 -8.45 -20.67 14.53
N GLY A 4 -8.68 -20.39 13.24
CA GLY A 4 -7.81 -20.80 12.15
C GLY A 4 -6.39 -20.25 12.32
N LYS A 5 -5.41 -21.15 12.34
CA LYS A 5 -3.98 -20.86 12.49
C LYS A 5 -3.52 -19.83 11.45
N CYS A 6 -2.95 -18.73 11.93
CA CYS A 6 -2.03 -17.89 11.17
C CYS A 6 -0.82 -18.74 10.78
N SER A 7 -0.31 -18.60 9.55
CA SER A 7 1.02 -19.09 9.18
C SER A 7 2.00 -17.93 9.36
N PRO A 8 2.56 -17.70 10.56
CA PRO A 8 3.65 -16.74 10.70
C PRO A 8 4.82 -17.21 9.84
N PHE A 9 5.45 -16.29 9.11
CA PHE A 9 6.81 -16.54 8.63
C PHE A 9 7.71 -16.54 9.87
N SER A 10 8.05 -17.74 10.36
CA SER A 10 8.74 -17.96 11.65
C SER A 10 10.26 -17.82 11.57
N GLY A 11 10.82 -17.81 10.35
CA GLY A 11 12.23 -17.58 10.06
C GLY A 11 12.53 -16.16 9.56
N ASP A 12 13.79 -15.76 9.62
CA ASP A 12 14.30 -14.60 8.89
C ASP A 12 14.17 -14.84 7.38
N ILE A 13 13.57 -13.91 6.66
CA ILE A 13 13.42 -13.98 5.21
C ILE A 13 14.71 -13.55 4.46
N GLY A 14 15.75 -13.10 5.16
CA GLY A 14 17.01 -12.68 4.54
C GLY A 14 16.84 -11.44 3.64
N ASP A 15 17.77 -11.25 2.70
CA ASP A 15 17.89 -10.01 1.92
C ASP A 15 17.65 -10.14 0.41
N LYS A 16 17.38 -11.35 -0.06
CA LYS A 16 17.03 -11.65 -1.46
C LYS A 16 15.65 -12.29 -1.59
N SER A 17 14.83 -12.24 -0.54
CA SER A 17 13.48 -12.79 -0.60
C SER A 17 12.63 -12.03 -1.59
N ARG A 18 12.05 -12.77 -2.54
CA ARG A 18 11.10 -12.26 -3.52
C ARG A 18 9.83 -13.09 -3.50
N ILE A 19 8.69 -12.42 -3.45
CA ILE A 19 7.36 -13.01 -3.50
C ILE A 19 6.67 -12.50 -4.76
N THR A 20 6.34 -13.41 -5.68
CA THR A 20 5.71 -13.03 -6.95
C THR A 20 4.31 -12.48 -6.74
N THR A 21 3.53 -13.05 -5.82
CA THR A 21 2.18 -12.53 -5.53
C THR A 21 1.79 -12.88 -4.11
N VAL A 22 1.30 -11.88 -3.37
CA VAL A 22 0.56 -12.08 -2.11
C VAL A 22 -0.93 -11.93 -2.42
N ARG A 23 -1.74 -12.95 -2.14
CA ARG A 23 -3.20 -12.86 -2.21
C ARG A 23 -3.76 -13.18 -0.85
N LEU A 24 -4.31 -12.16 -0.18
CA LEU A 24 -5.08 -12.39 1.03
C LEU A 24 -6.47 -12.89 0.64
N GLU A 25 -7.04 -13.75 1.47
CA GLU A 25 -8.43 -14.17 1.36
C GLU A 25 -9.28 -13.41 2.37
N THR A 26 -10.57 -13.21 2.07
CA THR A 26 -11.49 -12.60 3.01
C THR A 26 -11.49 -13.38 4.33
N GLY A 27 -11.19 -12.68 5.42
CA GLY A 27 -11.20 -13.24 6.76
C GLY A 27 -12.60 -13.22 7.40
N TYR A 28 -12.65 -13.58 8.66
CA TYR A 28 -13.89 -13.55 9.44
C TYR A 28 -14.10 -12.16 10.05
N SER A 29 -15.19 -11.50 9.68
CA SER A 29 -15.55 -10.20 10.24
C SER A 29 -15.97 -10.31 11.72
N PRO A 30 -15.59 -9.38 12.60
CA PRO A 30 -14.59 -8.32 12.44
C PRO A 30 -13.22 -8.74 13.02
N LEU A 31 -12.97 -10.04 13.19
CA LEU A 31 -11.96 -10.56 14.10
C LEU A 31 -10.50 -10.43 13.59
N TYR A 32 -10.28 -10.11 12.31
CA TYR A 32 -8.93 -10.10 11.69
C TYR A 32 -8.09 -11.34 12.06
N ALA A 33 -8.75 -12.50 12.18
CA ALA A 33 -8.18 -13.70 12.78
C ALA A 33 -7.16 -14.41 11.87
N ARG A 34 -7.11 -14.03 10.58
CA ARG A 34 -6.19 -14.57 9.57
C ARG A 34 -5.36 -13.43 9.01
N GLY A 35 -4.10 -13.72 8.69
CA GLY A 35 -3.18 -12.79 8.08
C GLY A 35 -1.75 -13.28 8.06
N VAL A 36 -0.88 -12.42 7.55
CA VAL A 36 0.55 -12.67 7.44
C VAL A 36 1.27 -11.70 8.36
N LYS A 37 2.11 -12.23 9.25
CA LYS A 37 3.04 -11.44 10.06
C LYS A 37 4.46 -11.92 9.81
N PHE A 38 5.34 -10.98 9.50
CA PHE A 38 6.77 -11.23 9.43
C PHE A 38 7.36 -11.09 10.83
N LYS A 39 8.13 -12.10 11.27
CA LYS A 39 8.83 -12.05 12.55
C LYS A 39 9.98 -11.05 12.52
N SER A 40 10.80 -11.11 11.46
CA SER A 40 11.96 -10.25 11.19
C SER A 40 12.42 -10.43 9.73
N GLY A 41 13.25 -9.51 9.23
CA GLY A 41 14.02 -9.69 7.99
C GLY A 41 14.39 -8.38 7.30
N LYS A 42 15.11 -8.44 6.18
CA LYS A 42 15.41 -7.24 5.38
C LYS A 42 14.22 -6.87 4.49
N LYS A 43 14.45 -6.25 3.33
CA LYS A 43 13.42 -5.68 2.46
C LYS A 43 12.90 -6.71 1.43
N PRO A 44 11.83 -7.49 1.69
CA PRO A 44 11.26 -8.36 0.68
C PRO A 44 10.81 -7.57 -0.54
N VAL A 45 11.06 -8.15 -1.71
CA VAL A 45 10.52 -7.67 -2.98
C VAL A 45 9.21 -8.42 -3.24
N ILE A 46 8.10 -7.69 -3.33
CA ILE A 46 6.76 -8.22 -3.59
C ILE A 46 6.28 -7.67 -4.93
N ASP A 47 6.28 -8.51 -5.95
CA ASP A 47 5.85 -8.11 -7.29
C ASP A 47 4.43 -7.54 -7.27
N GLY A 48 3.49 -8.25 -6.66
CA GLY A 48 2.17 -7.70 -6.42
C GLY A 48 1.47 -8.25 -5.19
N MET A 49 0.51 -7.48 -4.69
CA MET A 49 -0.28 -7.82 -3.51
C MET A 49 -1.74 -7.46 -3.71
N CYS A 50 -2.63 -8.40 -3.39
CA CYS A 50 -4.07 -8.17 -3.32
C CYS A 50 -4.52 -8.27 -1.87
N HIS A 51 -4.99 -7.14 -1.33
CA HIS A 51 -5.67 -7.10 -0.03
C HIS A 51 -7.06 -7.76 -0.12
N ALA A 52 -7.54 -8.28 1.02
CA ALA A 52 -8.90 -8.80 1.16
C ALA A 52 -9.49 -8.44 2.54
N PRO A 53 -10.82 -8.23 2.63
CA PRO A 53 -11.44 -7.78 3.87
C PRO A 53 -11.16 -8.67 5.08
N TRP A 54 -11.13 -8.08 6.28
CA TRP A 54 -11.01 -8.77 7.56
C TRP A 54 -9.74 -9.62 7.68
N ASN A 55 -8.68 -9.20 6.98
CA ASN A 55 -7.38 -9.84 6.96
C ASN A 55 -6.29 -8.81 7.27
N TYR A 56 -5.09 -9.26 7.62
CA TYR A 56 -3.95 -8.38 7.87
C TYR A 56 -2.68 -8.83 7.17
N PHE A 57 -1.84 -7.84 6.87
CA PHE A 57 -0.46 -8.04 6.44
C PHE A 57 0.43 -7.12 7.27
N ASP A 58 1.30 -7.72 8.08
CA ASP A 58 2.14 -7.01 9.02
C ASP A 58 3.62 -7.33 8.74
N ALA A 59 4.28 -6.40 8.05
CA ALA A 59 5.71 -6.42 7.76
C ALA A 59 6.47 -5.33 8.54
N ARG A 60 5.93 -4.83 9.66
CA ARG A 60 6.59 -3.80 10.48
C ARG A 60 7.93 -4.24 11.07
N ASN A 61 8.12 -5.54 11.26
CA ASN A 61 9.40 -6.08 11.77
C ASN A 61 10.44 -6.31 10.67
N THR A 62 10.15 -5.95 9.42
CA THR A 62 11.13 -5.96 8.33
C THR A 62 11.80 -4.60 8.20
N THR A 63 12.92 -4.50 7.48
CA THR A 63 13.48 -3.18 7.13
C THR A 63 12.62 -2.41 6.13
N GLY A 64 11.62 -3.04 5.50
CA GLY A 64 10.72 -2.41 4.56
C GLY A 64 10.16 -3.39 3.54
N VAL A 65 9.31 -2.91 2.63
CA VAL A 65 8.78 -3.69 1.51
C VAL A 65 9.06 -2.93 0.22
N GLU A 66 9.49 -3.63 -0.82
CA GLU A 66 9.50 -3.09 -2.18
C GLU A 66 8.42 -3.75 -3.02
N THR A 67 7.74 -2.99 -3.86
CA THR A 67 6.89 -3.55 -4.90
C THR A 67 7.33 -3.14 -6.29
N THR A 68 7.24 -4.08 -7.24
CA THR A 68 7.76 -3.89 -8.61
C THR A 68 6.66 -3.95 -9.68
N LYS A 69 5.42 -4.33 -9.33
CA LYS A 69 4.29 -4.35 -10.26
C LYS A 69 3.06 -3.65 -9.71
N LYS A 70 2.27 -4.29 -8.83
CA LYS A 70 0.99 -3.70 -8.41
C LYS A 70 0.57 -4.12 -7.00
N ILE A 71 0.25 -3.15 -6.16
CA ILE A 71 -0.41 -3.36 -4.87
C ILE A 71 -1.85 -2.84 -4.96
N LEU A 72 -2.80 -3.70 -4.55
CA LEU A 72 -4.22 -3.38 -4.42
C LEU A 72 -4.56 -3.25 -2.93
N PHE A 73 -4.53 -2.03 -2.44
CA PHE A 73 -4.85 -1.65 -1.06
C PHE A 73 -6.27 -1.10 -0.91
N GLY A 74 -6.98 -0.85 -2.00
CA GLY A 74 -8.41 -0.64 -2.01
C GLY A 74 -8.99 -1.09 -3.34
N ALA A 75 -9.96 -2.00 -3.32
CA ALA A 75 -10.87 -2.16 -4.45
C ALA A 75 -12.05 -1.19 -4.28
N LEU A 76 -12.79 -0.94 -5.37
CA LEU A 76 -14.10 -0.30 -5.31
C LEU A 76 -15.01 -1.09 -4.34
N GLY A 77 -15.30 -0.55 -3.15
CA GLY A 77 -16.25 -1.18 -2.21
C GLY A 77 -15.86 -1.27 -0.73
N ASN A 78 -15.00 -0.39 -0.20
CA ASN A 78 -14.73 -0.29 1.25
C ASN A 78 -14.22 -1.63 1.87
N LEU A 79 -13.03 -2.10 1.47
CA LEU A 79 -12.48 -3.37 1.96
C LEU A 79 -11.75 -3.21 3.31
N ALA A 80 -12.45 -3.40 4.43
CA ALA A 80 -11.88 -3.30 5.78
C ALA A 80 -10.63 -4.19 5.96
N GLY A 81 -9.50 -3.65 6.39
CA GLY A 81 -8.23 -4.36 6.38
C GLY A 81 -7.15 -3.67 7.19
N LYS A 82 -6.12 -4.42 7.60
CA LYS A 82 -4.98 -3.87 8.33
C LYS A 82 -3.66 -4.17 7.64
N ILE A 83 -2.97 -3.13 7.21
CA ILE A 83 -1.64 -3.25 6.63
C ILE A 83 -0.66 -2.48 7.51
N GLY A 84 0.33 -3.18 8.06
CA GLY A 84 1.41 -2.58 8.84
C GLY A 84 2.73 -2.73 8.10
N LEU A 85 3.39 -1.63 7.77
CA LEU A 85 4.69 -1.60 7.09
C LEU A 85 5.68 -0.74 7.87
N ASN A 86 6.97 -1.12 7.81
CA ASN A 86 8.05 -0.26 8.28
C ASN A 86 8.36 0.81 7.23
N ASN A 87 9.10 0.45 6.17
CA ASN A 87 9.29 1.29 4.98
C ASN A 87 8.51 0.70 3.80
N LEU A 88 8.10 1.55 2.85
CA LEU A 88 7.48 1.11 1.59
C LEU A 88 8.17 1.79 0.40
N THR A 89 8.60 0.99 -0.57
CA THR A 89 9.09 1.47 -1.87
C THR A 89 8.17 0.99 -2.98
N LEU A 90 7.56 1.92 -3.70
CA LEU A 90 6.97 1.69 -5.01
C LEU A 90 8.11 1.78 -6.04
N GLY A 91 8.47 0.65 -6.64
CA GLY A 91 9.53 0.56 -7.63
C GLY A 91 9.15 1.20 -8.96
N HIS A 92 10.11 1.24 -9.88
CA HIS A 92 9.93 1.81 -11.21
C HIS A 92 8.77 1.14 -11.96
N HIS A 93 7.83 1.93 -12.47
CA HIS A 93 6.61 1.49 -13.16
C HIS A 93 5.63 0.67 -12.32
N ALA A 94 5.88 0.50 -11.01
CA ALA A 94 4.92 -0.16 -10.14
C ALA A 94 3.72 0.77 -9.87
N SER A 95 2.56 0.19 -9.54
CA SER A 95 1.36 0.94 -9.18
C SER A 95 0.79 0.55 -7.81
N MET A 96 0.13 1.51 -7.16
CA MET A 96 -0.50 1.32 -5.86
C MET A 96 -1.91 1.89 -5.88
N ASP A 97 -2.90 1.02 -5.78
CA ASP A 97 -4.32 1.34 -5.70
C ASP A 97 -4.68 1.54 -4.22
N TYR A 98 -5.02 2.76 -3.80
CA TYR A 98 -5.20 3.12 -2.39
C TYR A 98 -6.56 3.78 -2.12
N GLY A 99 -7.30 3.23 -1.15
CA GLY A 99 -8.65 3.65 -0.77
C GLY A 99 -8.78 3.97 0.72
N LYS A 100 -9.84 4.69 1.10
CA LYS A 100 -10.01 5.29 2.44
C LYS A 100 -10.24 4.29 3.57
N ASP A 101 -10.73 3.09 3.26
CA ASP A 101 -11.17 2.11 4.26
C ASP A 101 -10.08 1.08 4.61
N LEU A 102 -8.87 1.26 4.06
CA LEU A 102 -7.71 0.49 4.46
C LEU A 102 -7.00 1.19 5.63
N ASP A 103 -6.85 0.48 6.74
CA ASP A 103 -5.98 0.89 7.83
C ASP A 103 -4.53 0.56 7.46
N LEU A 104 -3.88 1.48 6.74
CA LEU A 104 -2.46 1.41 6.42
C LEU A 104 -1.64 2.21 7.44
N THR A 105 -0.82 1.50 8.22
CA THR A 105 0.19 2.08 9.09
C THR A 105 1.56 1.97 8.42
N LEU A 106 2.22 3.10 8.14
CA LEU A 106 3.58 3.16 7.62
C LEU A 106 4.50 3.88 8.63
N GLN A 107 5.29 3.11 9.38
CA GLN A 107 6.10 3.60 10.51
C GLN A 107 7.37 4.36 10.09
N GLY A 108 7.83 4.15 8.87
CA GLY A 108 9.09 4.66 8.35
C GLY A 108 8.86 5.54 7.12
N HIS A 109 9.73 5.33 6.14
CA HIS A 109 9.79 6.08 4.90
C HIS A 109 8.85 5.52 3.83
N PHE A 110 8.28 6.43 3.06
CA PHE A 110 7.66 6.11 1.78
C PHE A 110 8.56 6.56 0.64
N ILE A 111 8.78 5.71 -0.35
CA ILE A 111 9.53 6.05 -1.57
C ILE A 111 8.68 5.66 -2.77
N ASN A 112 8.24 6.63 -3.56
CA ASN A 112 7.72 6.39 -4.90
C ASN A 112 8.84 6.62 -5.92
N ASN A 113 9.48 5.55 -6.38
CA ASN A 113 10.53 5.60 -7.38
C ASN A 113 9.94 5.45 -8.79
N GLN A 114 9.32 6.52 -9.31
CA GLN A 114 8.77 6.56 -10.67
C GLN A 114 7.67 5.51 -10.91
N GLY A 115 6.89 5.21 -9.87
CA GLY A 115 5.65 4.47 -9.93
C GLY A 115 4.42 5.39 -9.89
N VAL A 116 3.23 4.79 -9.87
CA VAL A 116 1.95 5.51 -9.88
C VAL A 116 1.11 5.13 -8.66
N MET A 117 0.69 6.11 -7.88
CA MET A 117 -0.35 5.91 -6.87
C MET A 117 -1.72 6.26 -7.45
N ASP A 118 -2.63 5.30 -7.47
CA ASP A 118 -4.01 5.44 -7.89
C ASP A 118 -4.91 5.60 -6.65
N LEU A 119 -5.29 6.83 -6.33
CA LEU A 119 -6.14 7.18 -5.18
C LEU A 119 -7.62 7.09 -5.57
N PHE A 120 -8.41 6.36 -4.80
CA PHE A 120 -9.86 6.30 -5.02
C PHE A 120 -10.60 7.34 -4.19
N VAL A 121 -11.49 8.08 -4.85
CA VAL A 121 -12.48 8.92 -4.17
C VAL A 121 -13.61 8.05 -3.65
N GLN A 122 -13.82 8.06 -2.34
CA GLN A 122 -14.89 7.35 -1.65
C GLN A 122 -15.51 8.27 -0.60
N ASN A 123 -16.85 8.28 -0.49
CA ASN A 123 -17.56 9.23 0.39
C ASN A 123 -17.06 10.68 0.21
N TRP A 124 -16.90 11.11 -1.05
CA TRP A 124 -16.55 12.48 -1.45
C TRP A 124 -15.13 12.95 -1.08
N ARG A 125 -14.26 12.04 -0.59
CA ARG A 125 -12.86 12.30 -0.24
C ARG A 125 -11.95 11.21 -0.79
N ALA A 126 -10.68 11.52 -1.03
CA ALA A 126 -9.67 10.48 -1.27
C ALA A 126 -8.93 10.13 0.03
N ALA A 127 -8.27 8.97 0.03
CA ALA A 127 -7.46 8.54 1.15
C ALA A 127 -6.19 9.40 1.30
N THR A 128 -5.79 9.66 2.55
CA THR A 128 -4.49 10.26 2.86
C THR A 128 -3.47 9.16 3.12
N LEU A 129 -2.33 9.18 2.42
CA LEU A 129 -1.19 8.33 2.77
C LEU A 129 -0.35 9.04 3.84
N ASN A 130 -0.23 8.42 5.01
CA ASN A 130 0.58 8.96 6.10
C ASN A 130 1.85 8.12 6.27
N ALA A 131 3.01 8.75 6.12
CA ALA A 131 4.30 8.17 6.49
C ALA A 131 4.74 8.82 7.81
N SER A 132 5.23 8.04 8.77
CA SER A 132 5.73 8.65 10.01
C SER A 132 7.07 9.37 9.83
N HIS A 133 7.84 9.05 8.78
CA HIS A 133 9.08 9.73 8.42
C HIS A 133 8.96 10.39 7.04
N GLN A 134 10.07 10.52 6.32
CA GLN A 134 10.11 11.17 5.01
C GLN A 134 9.36 10.36 3.94
N ALA A 135 8.55 11.07 3.15
CA ALA A 135 8.04 10.60 1.87
C ALA A 135 8.89 11.18 0.72
N SER A 136 9.38 10.33 -0.17
CA SER A 136 10.19 10.71 -1.34
C SER A 136 9.44 10.37 -2.62
N MET A 137 9.34 11.34 -3.53
CA MET A 137 8.67 11.21 -4.81
C MET A 137 9.69 11.45 -5.92
N LEU A 138 10.14 10.39 -6.59
CA LEU A 138 11.14 10.49 -7.66
C LEU A 138 10.45 10.46 -9.03
N PHE A 139 10.82 11.40 -9.89
CA PHE A 139 10.28 11.57 -11.24
C PHE A 139 11.38 11.45 -12.30
N ASN A 140 10.95 11.32 -13.55
CA ASN A 140 11.81 11.37 -14.72
C ASN A 140 11.20 12.31 -15.78
N ASN A 141 11.94 12.57 -16.84
CA ASN A 141 11.52 13.39 -17.99
C ASN A 141 10.97 12.56 -19.15
N MET A 142 10.59 11.29 -18.92
CA MET A 142 10.01 10.45 -19.98
C MET A 142 8.54 10.82 -20.17
N THR A 143 8.20 11.17 -21.40
CA THR A 143 6.82 11.39 -21.82
C THR A 143 6.13 10.06 -22.14
N ASP A 144 4.86 9.93 -21.78
CA ASP A 144 4.02 8.84 -22.22
C ASP A 144 3.55 9.09 -23.66
N ASN A 145 3.83 8.15 -24.57
CA ASN A 145 3.55 8.30 -25.99
C ASN A 145 2.05 8.39 -26.32
N THR A 146 1.17 7.93 -25.42
CA THR A 146 -0.28 7.97 -25.64
C THR A 146 -0.83 9.34 -25.30
N THR A 147 -0.34 9.95 -24.23
CA THR A 147 -0.84 11.23 -23.71
C THR A 147 -0.04 12.44 -24.17
N GLY A 148 1.25 12.27 -24.51
CA GLY A 148 2.19 13.35 -24.75
C GLY A 148 2.67 14.07 -23.47
N PHE A 149 2.28 13.60 -22.28
CA PHE A 149 2.65 14.19 -20.99
C PHE A 149 3.59 13.29 -20.19
N TYR A 150 4.26 13.85 -19.18
CA TYR A 150 5.03 13.06 -18.21
C TYR A 150 4.12 12.07 -17.47
N LYS A 151 4.67 10.91 -17.10
CA LYS A 151 3.93 9.94 -16.28
C LYS A 151 3.63 10.53 -14.90
N PRO A 152 2.36 10.59 -14.46
CA PRO A 152 2.02 11.14 -13.16
C PRO A 152 2.45 10.18 -12.04
N LEU A 153 2.95 10.73 -10.93
CA LEU A 153 3.26 9.94 -9.74
C LEU A 153 2.00 9.62 -8.90
N ILE A 154 0.95 10.43 -9.05
CA ILE A 154 -0.33 10.29 -8.36
C ILE A 154 -1.45 10.53 -9.36
N LYS A 155 -2.45 9.66 -9.35
CA LYS A 155 -3.73 9.80 -10.06
C LYS A 155 -4.85 9.76 -9.03
N ILE A 156 -5.85 10.63 -9.20
CA ILE A 156 -7.07 10.62 -8.38
C ILE A 156 -8.21 10.13 -9.27
N ASN A 157 -8.64 8.91 -9.04
CA ASN A 157 -9.73 8.30 -9.78
C ASN A 157 -11.07 8.81 -9.25
N ASN A 158 -11.98 9.15 -10.16
CA ASN A 158 -13.26 9.79 -9.88
C ASN A 158 -13.14 11.15 -9.17
N ALA A 159 -12.15 11.95 -9.54
CA ALA A 159 -11.91 13.29 -8.96
C ALA A 159 -13.13 14.23 -9.07
N GLN A 160 -14.01 14.04 -10.05
CA GLN A 160 -15.28 14.77 -10.19
C GLN A 160 -16.22 14.60 -8.98
N ASN A 161 -16.03 13.54 -8.18
CA ASN A 161 -16.81 13.26 -6.98
C ASN A 161 -16.19 13.87 -5.72
N LEU A 162 -15.08 14.62 -5.80
CA LEU A 162 -14.54 15.30 -4.63
C LEU A 162 -15.45 16.46 -4.19
N THR A 163 -15.57 16.65 -2.88
CA THR A 163 -16.21 17.86 -2.34
C THR A 163 -15.46 19.09 -2.83
N LYS A 164 -16.16 20.02 -3.49
CA LYS A 164 -15.59 21.26 -4.01
C LYS A 164 -15.28 22.25 -2.88
N SER A 165 -14.37 23.19 -3.16
CA SER A 165 -14.04 24.31 -2.26
C SER A 165 -13.61 23.85 -0.85
N THR A 166 -12.98 22.68 -0.76
CA THR A 166 -12.47 22.08 0.47
C THR A 166 -11.06 21.56 0.20
N GLU A 167 -10.18 21.65 1.20
CA GLU A 167 -8.86 21.06 1.14
C GLU A 167 -8.95 19.52 1.19
N HIS A 168 -8.24 18.85 0.28
CA HIS A 168 -8.07 17.39 0.29
C HIS A 168 -6.59 17.07 0.44
N VAL A 169 -6.22 16.47 1.58
CA VAL A 169 -4.82 16.12 1.88
C VAL A 169 -4.55 14.69 1.42
N PHE A 170 -3.61 14.51 0.51
CA PHE A 170 -3.29 13.19 -0.08
C PHE A 170 -2.01 12.56 0.49
N GLY A 171 -1.16 13.36 1.13
CA GLY A 171 0.07 12.91 1.75
C GLY A 171 0.41 13.75 2.98
N GLY A 172 0.86 13.08 4.04
CA GLY A 172 1.31 13.74 5.26
C GLY A 172 2.54 13.04 5.83
N SER A 173 3.48 13.83 6.35
CA SER A 173 4.50 13.36 7.29
C SER A 173 4.04 13.74 8.70
N ALA A 174 4.00 12.80 9.63
CA ALA A 174 3.74 13.13 11.02
C ALA A 174 4.81 14.11 11.51
N LYS A 175 4.40 15.26 12.05
CA LYS A 175 5.31 16.14 12.80
C LYS A 175 5.64 15.41 14.11
N HIS A 176 6.90 15.08 14.31
CA HIS A 176 7.41 14.66 15.62
C HIS A 176 7.38 15.82 16.61
#